data_AF-A0ABD1EB40-F1
#
_entry.id   AF-A0ABD1EB40-F1
#
_cell.length_a   1.000
_cell.length_b   1.000
_cell.length_c   1.000
_cell.angle_alpha   90.00
_cell.angle_beta   90.00
_cell.angle_gamma   90.00
#
_symmetry.space_group_name_H-M   'P 1'
#
loop_
_entity.id
_entity.type
_entity.pdbx_description
1 polymer ?
#
loop_
_entity_poly.entity_id
_entity_poly.type
_entity_poly.pdbx_seq_one_letter_code
_entity_poly.pdbx_strand_id
1 'polypeptide(L)'
;MLLNNTKRIFTLGCTAIRRFSFKKLTSEGSFPPKVFSGIQPTGSIHLGNYLGAISQWLELQNQNEDLILSIVDLHSITLPQDPEKLSKNVTELAATLLGCGLDPNKIILFQQSHVHAHAELSWCLGCICTMARLAHLPQYKEKSANLKNIPLGLFVYPVLQAADILCYKTTHVPVGEDQVQQIQLCQELAKMFNSRFGNTFPIPHTLITSSEYGRIKSLRDPLKKMSKSDPDEKSRICLTDSPDLIARNIKKAVTDLTSEVCNNV
;
A
#
# COMPACT_ATOMS: atom_id res chain seq x y z
N MET A 1 -15.67 -24.97 16.06
CA MET A 1 -15.89 -25.45 14.67
C MET A 1 -14.76 -24.99 13.73
N LEU A 2 -13.54 -24.88 14.26
CA LEU A 2 -12.29 -24.53 13.60
C LEU A 2 -11.29 -25.57 14.16
N LEU A 3 -10.48 -26.20 13.30
CA LEU A 3 -9.60 -27.37 13.56
C LEU A 3 -10.13 -28.75 13.15
N ASN A 4 -10.92 -28.87 12.07
CA ASN A 4 -11.14 -30.16 11.42
C ASN A 4 -11.24 -30.02 9.90
N ASN A 5 -10.11 -29.81 9.24
CA ASN A 5 -9.89 -30.21 7.83
C ASN A 5 -8.40 -30.12 7.43
N THR A 6 -7.53 -30.70 8.25
CA THR A 6 -6.07 -30.81 8.02
C THR A 6 -5.66 -31.91 7.03
N LYS A 7 -6.50 -32.25 6.05
CA LYS A 7 -6.14 -33.21 4.98
C LYS A 7 -6.83 -32.89 3.65
N ARG A 8 -6.42 -31.81 3.00
CA ARG A 8 -6.41 -31.61 1.53
C ARG A 8 -5.74 -30.27 1.26
N ILE A 9 -5.02 -30.16 0.16
CA ILE A 9 -4.10 -29.06 -0.21
C ILE A 9 -2.65 -29.30 0.27
N PHE A 10 -2.15 -30.51 0.05
CA PHE A 10 -0.71 -30.78 -0.12
C PHE A 10 -0.47 -31.45 -1.47
N THR A 11 -1.02 -30.88 -2.54
CA THR A 11 -0.70 -31.24 -3.93
C THR A 11 -1.46 -30.29 -4.82
N LEU A 12 -0.83 -29.18 -5.20
CA LEU A 12 -0.94 -28.54 -6.50
C LEU A 12 0.25 -27.57 -6.55
N GLY A 13 1.22 -27.91 -7.40
CA GLY A 13 2.54 -27.30 -7.42
C GLY A 13 2.49 -25.81 -7.74
N CYS A 14 2.81 -24.98 -6.75
CA CYS A 14 3.26 -23.62 -7.00
C CYS A 14 4.80 -23.63 -7.08
N THR A 15 5.31 -24.18 -8.18
CA THR A 15 6.76 -24.26 -8.47
C THR A 15 7.35 -22.89 -8.84
N ALA A 16 6.52 -21.85 -8.95
CA ALA A 16 6.91 -20.52 -9.42
C ALA A 16 7.51 -19.60 -8.33
N ILE A 17 7.23 -19.83 -7.04
CA ILE A 17 7.73 -18.97 -5.95
C ILE A 17 9.19 -19.32 -5.55
N ARG A 18 9.73 -20.45 -6.02
CA ARG A 18 11.07 -20.95 -5.61
C ARG A 18 12.24 -20.49 -6.48
N ARG A 19 12.03 -19.70 -7.53
CA ARG A 19 13.09 -19.39 -8.52
C ARG A 19 13.61 -17.96 -8.53
N PHE A 20 13.21 -17.10 -7.60
CA PHE A 20 13.86 -15.80 -7.43
C PHE A 20 14.90 -15.83 -6.31
N SER A 21 16.15 -15.99 -6.77
CA SER A 21 17.39 -15.58 -6.10
C SER A 21 17.84 -16.37 -4.86
N PHE A 22 18.35 -17.58 -5.07
CA PHE A 22 19.55 -18.03 -4.34
C PHE A 22 20.80 -17.49 -5.05
N LYS A 23 20.89 -16.16 -5.25
CA LYS A 23 22.18 -15.57 -5.58
C LYS A 23 22.97 -15.58 -4.27
N LYS A 24 24.01 -16.41 -4.25
CA LYS A 24 25.04 -16.48 -3.21
C LYS A 24 25.30 -15.05 -2.72
N LEU A 25 24.98 -14.75 -1.47
CA LEU A 25 25.29 -13.47 -0.83
C LEU A 25 26.80 -13.29 -0.98
N THR A 26 27.21 -12.52 -1.98
CA THR A 26 28.59 -12.11 -2.16
C THR A 26 28.93 -11.24 -0.98
N SER A 27 30.12 -11.45 -0.44
CA SER A 27 30.70 -10.87 0.77
C SER A 27 30.99 -9.37 0.64
N GLU A 28 30.00 -8.59 0.24
CA GLU A 28 30.00 -7.12 0.29
C GLU A 28 28.60 -6.70 0.77
N GLY A 29 28.54 -5.99 1.91
CA GLY A 29 27.33 -5.74 2.70
C GLY A 29 26.25 -4.84 2.08
N SER A 30 26.01 -4.93 0.78
CA SER A 30 25.01 -4.16 0.04
C SER A 30 23.83 -5.04 -0.39
N PHE A 31 22.62 -4.65 0.01
CA PHE A 31 21.39 -5.30 -0.43
C PHE A 31 21.01 -4.80 -1.84
N PRO A 32 20.60 -5.67 -2.77
CA PRO A 32 20.19 -5.23 -4.10
C PRO A 32 18.99 -4.28 -4.04
N PRO A 33 18.88 -3.31 -4.98
CA PRO A 33 17.69 -2.48 -5.12
C PRO A 33 16.43 -3.32 -5.24
N LYS A 34 15.41 -2.98 -4.46
CA LYS A 34 14.10 -3.63 -4.43
C LYS A 34 13.06 -2.66 -3.92
N VAL A 35 11.96 -2.57 -4.64
CA VAL A 35 10.85 -1.67 -4.37
C VAL A 35 9.66 -2.46 -3.85
N PHE A 36 9.10 -2.03 -2.72
CA PHE A 36 7.83 -2.58 -2.21
C PHE A 36 6.79 -1.48 -2.09
N SER A 37 5.56 -1.75 -2.54
CA SER A 37 4.42 -0.87 -2.32
C SER A 37 3.17 -1.66 -1.97
N GLY A 38 2.38 -1.13 -1.03
CA GLY A 38 1.14 -1.75 -0.55
C GLY A 38 -0.07 -0.88 -0.85
N ILE A 39 -1.17 -1.49 -1.27
CA ILE A 39 -2.45 -0.81 -1.52
C ILE A 39 -3.63 -1.53 -0.87
N GLN A 40 -4.44 -0.79 -0.11
CA GLN A 40 -5.61 -1.35 0.58
C GLN A 40 -6.79 -1.59 -0.39
N PRO A 41 -7.45 -2.76 -0.32
CA PRO A 41 -8.66 -3.08 -1.08
C PRO A 41 -9.90 -2.36 -0.53
N THR A 42 -9.92 -1.04 -0.69
CA THR A 42 -10.96 -0.13 -0.16
C THR A 42 -12.14 0.09 -1.12
N GLY A 43 -12.17 -0.60 -2.27
CA GLY A 43 -13.16 -0.45 -3.35
C GLY A 43 -12.59 0.32 -4.53
N SER A 44 -13.44 1.07 -5.23
CA SER A 44 -13.10 1.73 -6.51
C SER A 44 -11.88 2.64 -6.41
N ILE A 45 -10.89 2.37 -7.28
CA ILE A 45 -9.72 3.22 -7.48
C ILE A 45 -10.15 4.46 -8.26
N HIS A 46 -9.75 5.63 -7.79
CA HIS A 46 -10.03 6.90 -8.45
C HIS A 46 -8.79 7.49 -9.13
N LEU A 47 -9.00 8.50 -9.97
CA LEU A 47 -7.95 9.16 -10.76
C LEU A 47 -6.77 9.64 -9.90
N GLY A 48 -7.04 10.19 -8.71
CA GLY A 48 -5.99 10.56 -7.76
C GLY A 48 -5.11 9.39 -7.28
N ASN A 49 -5.64 8.16 -7.18
CA ASN A 49 -4.81 6.99 -6.87
C ASN A 49 -3.98 6.55 -8.07
N TYR A 50 -4.57 6.65 -9.28
CA TYR A 50 -3.87 6.31 -10.51
C TYR A 50 -2.65 7.21 -10.70
N LEU A 51 -2.84 8.52 -10.69
CA LEU A 51 -1.78 9.50 -10.90
C LEU A 51 -0.79 9.58 -9.73
N GLY A 52 -1.24 9.28 -8.51
CA GLY A 52 -0.39 9.37 -7.32
C GLY A 52 0.43 8.11 -7.00
N ALA A 53 0.10 6.95 -7.57
CA ALA A 53 0.78 5.69 -7.26
C ALA A 53 0.90 4.73 -8.46
N ILE A 54 -0.21 4.45 -9.16
CA ILE A 54 -0.21 3.43 -10.22
C ILE A 54 0.68 3.84 -11.40
N SER A 55 0.65 5.11 -11.81
CA SER A 55 1.53 5.66 -12.84
C SER A 55 3.01 5.45 -12.52
N GLN A 56 3.40 5.67 -11.25
CA GLN A 56 4.76 5.45 -10.79
C GLN A 56 5.15 3.97 -10.81
N TRP A 57 4.23 3.07 -10.43
CA TRP A 57 4.48 1.63 -10.54
C TRP A 57 4.69 1.19 -11.98
N LEU A 58 3.92 1.74 -12.93
CA LEU A 58 4.12 1.49 -14.36
C LEU A 58 5.49 2.00 -14.84
N GLU A 59 5.94 3.16 -14.37
CA GLU A 59 7.27 3.69 -14.68
C GLU A 59 8.38 2.77 -14.16
N LEU A 60 8.32 2.40 -12.88
CA LEU A 60 9.27 1.47 -12.25
C LEU A 60 9.29 0.11 -12.96
N GLN A 61 8.11 -0.42 -13.30
CA GLN A 61 7.97 -1.65 -14.10
C GLN A 61 8.64 -1.50 -15.47
N ASN A 62 8.45 -0.39 -16.16
CA ASN A 62 9.02 -0.17 -17.50
C ASN A 62 10.53 0.06 -17.46
N GLN A 63 11.08 0.53 -16.34
CA GLN A 63 12.51 0.59 -16.05
C GLN A 63 13.09 -0.78 -15.65
N ASN A 64 12.26 -1.83 -15.53
CA ASN A 64 12.62 -3.17 -15.07
C ASN A 64 13.19 -3.20 -13.63
N GLU A 65 12.70 -2.33 -12.76
CA GLU A 65 13.02 -2.36 -11.33
C GLU A 65 12.40 -3.61 -10.67
N ASP A 66 13.06 -4.15 -9.64
CA ASP A 66 12.54 -5.28 -8.82
C ASP A 66 11.37 -4.79 -7.96
N LEU A 67 10.16 -4.82 -8.54
CA LEU A 67 8.95 -4.25 -7.98
C LEU A 67 8.02 -5.33 -7.40
N ILE A 68 7.70 -5.17 -6.13
CA ILE A 68 6.75 -5.99 -5.37
C ILE A 68 5.55 -5.13 -4.97
N LEU A 69 4.38 -5.53 -5.43
CA LEU A 69 3.10 -4.92 -5.11
C LEU A 69 2.25 -5.87 -4.25
N SER A 70 1.74 -5.35 -3.14
CA SER A 70 0.90 -6.10 -2.20
C SER A 70 -0.49 -5.47 -2.09
N ILE A 71 -1.53 -6.29 -2.29
CA ILE A 71 -2.89 -5.95 -1.89
C ILE A 71 -3.01 -6.23 -0.39
N VAL A 72 -2.98 -5.17 0.42
CA VAL A 72 -2.81 -5.25 1.88
C VAL A 72 -4.15 -5.41 2.62
N ASP A 73 -4.74 -6.59 2.48
CA ASP A 73 -6.03 -6.95 3.08
C ASP A 73 -5.97 -7.13 4.62
N LEU A 74 -4.83 -7.51 5.20
CA LEU A 74 -4.66 -7.53 6.67
C LEU A 74 -4.71 -6.12 7.27
N HIS A 75 -4.25 -5.11 6.53
CA HIS A 75 -4.37 -3.72 6.97
C HIS A 75 -5.83 -3.22 6.92
N SER A 76 -6.64 -3.73 5.99
CA SER A 76 -8.06 -3.34 5.89
C SER A 76 -8.88 -3.79 7.09
N ILE A 77 -8.60 -4.96 7.68
CA ILE A 77 -9.33 -5.50 8.83
C ILE A 77 -8.95 -4.86 10.17
N THR A 78 -8.06 -3.84 10.18
CA THR A 78 -7.79 -3.02 11.38
C THR A 78 -8.99 -2.17 11.79
N LEU A 79 -9.94 -1.97 10.86
CA LEU A 79 -11.26 -1.40 11.07
C LEU A 79 -12.33 -2.41 10.62
N PRO A 80 -13.59 -2.33 11.10
CA PRO A 80 -14.66 -3.23 10.69
C PRO A 80 -14.84 -3.27 9.17
N GLN A 81 -14.96 -4.48 8.62
CA GLN A 81 -15.19 -4.73 7.20
C GLN A 81 -16.38 -5.67 7.02
N ASP A 82 -17.10 -5.49 5.91
CA ASP A 82 -18.01 -6.52 5.41
C ASP A 82 -17.18 -7.59 4.66
N PRO A 83 -17.23 -8.88 5.05
CA PRO A 83 -16.38 -9.92 4.49
C PRO A 83 -16.56 -10.14 2.98
N GLU A 84 -17.81 -10.13 2.50
CA GLU A 84 -18.12 -10.34 1.09
C GLU A 84 -17.62 -9.17 0.25
N LYS A 85 -17.85 -7.94 0.73
CA LYS A 85 -17.34 -6.72 0.10
C LYS A 85 -15.82 -6.68 0.07
N LEU A 86 -15.14 -7.05 1.16
CA LEU A 86 -13.68 -7.08 1.21
C LEU A 86 -13.11 -8.07 0.18
N SER A 87 -13.67 -9.28 0.12
CA SER A 87 -13.28 -10.31 -0.85
C SER A 87 -13.45 -9.83 -2.30
N LYS A 88 -14.60 -9.20 -2.58
CA LYS A 88 -14.88 -8.59 -3.89
C LYS A 88 -13.89 -7.46 -4.20
N ASN A 89 -13.64 -6.55 -3.26
CA ASN A 89 -12.71 -5.43 -3.44
C ASN A 89 -11.28 -5.89 -3.72
N VAL A 90 -10.82 -6.98 -3.09
CA VAL A 90 -9.49 -7.56 -3.38
C VAL A 90 -9.40 -7.99 -4.84
N THR A 91 -10.43 -8.69 -5.33
CA THR A 91 -10.49 -9.18 -6.71
C THR A 91 -10.59 -8.02 -7.70
N GLU A 92 -11.47 -7.05 -7.43
CA GLU A 92 -11.64 -5.86 -8.27
C GLU A 92 -10.37 -5.01 -8.32
N LEU A 93 -9.67 -4.88 -7.19
CA LEU A 93 -8.40 -4.15 -7.14
C LEU A 93 -7.34 -4.86 -7.98
N ALA A 94 -7.18 -6.17 -7.84
CA ALA A 94 -6.25 -6.95 -8.67
C ALA A 94 -6.57 -6.78 -10.17
N ALA A 95 -7.84 -6.93 -10.56
CA ALA A 95 -8.27 -6.75 -11.95
C ALA A 95 -8.02 -5.32 -12.46
N THR A 96 -8.26 -4.31 -11.62
CA THR A 96 -8.02 -2.90 -11.96
C THR A 96 -6.53 -2.63 -12.18
N LEU A 97 -5.66 -3.14 -11.31
CA LEU A 97 -4.20 -2.98 -11.42
C LEU A 97 -3.67 -3.61 -12.71
N LEU A 98 -4.13 -4.82 -13.03
CA LEU A 98 -3.79 -5.50 -14.29
C LEU A 98 -4.34 -4.72 -15.50
N GLY A 99 -5.59 -4.25 -15.43
CA GLY A 99 -6.22 -3.43 -16.47
C GLY A 99 -5.54 -2.09 -16.71
N CYS A 100 -4.85 -1.53 -15.71
CA CYS A 100 -4.01 -0.34 -15.84
C CYS A 100 -2.67 -0.60 -16.55
N GLY A 101 -2.31 -1.86 -16.82
CA GLY A 101 -1.09 -2.24 -17.54
C GLY A 101 0.04 -2.79 -16.68
N LEU A 102 -0.22 -3.09 -15.39
CA LEU A 102 0.75 -3.82 -14.57
C LEU A 102 0.82 -5.28 -15.06
N ASP A 103 2.03 -5.72 -15.38
CA ASP A 103 2.30 -7.01 -16.00
C ASP A 103 2.90 -7.98 -14.98
N PRO A 104 2.19 -9.05 -14.59
CA PRO A 104 2.67 -10.02 -13.61
C PRO A 104 3.89 -10.84 -14.08
N ASN A 105 4.31 -10.71 -15.35
CA ASN A 105 5.57 -11.27 -15.82
C ASN A 105 6.77 -10.37 -15.51
N LYS A 106 6.53 -9.09 -15.22
CA LYS A 106 7.58 -8.10 -14.89
C LYS A 106 7.64 -7.77 -13.40
N ILE A 107 6.52 -7.90 -12.70
CA ILE A 107 6.39 -7.54 -11.29
C ILE A 107 5.83 -8.69 -10.46
N ILE A 108 6.00 -8.61 -9.14
CA ILE A 108 5.30 -9.50 -8.21
C ILE A 108 4.04 -8.76 -7.72
N LEU A 109 2.86 -9.27 -8.05
CA LEU A 109 1.58 -8.80 -7.50
C LEU A 109 0.93 -9.92 -6.69
N PHE A 110 0.61 -9.66 -5.42
CA PHE A 110 0.01 -10.68 -4.54
C PHE A 110 -0.92 -10.07 -3.49
N GLN A 111 -1.73 -10.91 -2.84
CA GLN A 111 -2.56 -10.54 -1.69
C GLN A 111 -1.83 -10.87 -0.39
N GLN A 112 -1.76 -9.91 0.52
CA GLN A 112 -0.95 -9.97 1.74
C GLN A 112 -1.28 -11.19 2.62
N SER A 113 -2.56 -11.47 2.87
CA SER A 113 -2.98 -12.59 3.72
C SER A 113 -2.59 -13.98 3.20
N HIS A 114 -2.25 -14.13 1.91
CA HIS A 114 -1.74 -15.39 1.35
C HIS A 114 -0.27 -15.66 1.69
N VAL A 115 0.43 -14.71 2.31
CA VAL A 115 1.83 -14.87 2.71
C VAL A 115 1.92 -14.73 4.24
N HIS A 116 1.90 -15.86 4.95
CA HIS A 116 1.90 -15.91 6.42
C HIS A 116 3.10 -15.23 7.07
N ALA A 117 4.23 -15.15 6.37
CA ALA A 117 5.45 -14.49 6.84
C ALA A 117 5.22 -13.03 7.27
N HIS A 118 4.24 -12.33 6.70
CA HIS A 118 3.86 -10.97 7.12
C HIS A 118 3.42 -10.92 8.57
N ALA A 119 2.52 -11.83 8.97
CA ALA A 119 2.02 -11.90 10.34
C ALA A 119 3.10 -12.42 11.30
N GLU A 120 3.88 -13.41 10.88
CA GLU A 120 4.96 -14.00 11.68
C GLU A 120 6.07 -12.98 11.97
N LEU A 121 6.55 -12.26 10.95
CA LEU A 121 7.56 -11.23 11.14
C LEU A 121 6.98 -10.04 11.91
N SER A 122 5.72 -9.67 11.70
CA SER A 122 5.05 -8.62 12.48
C SER A 122 5.06 -8.95 13.97
N TRP A 123 4.81 -10.22 14.33
CA TRP A 123 4.92 -10.68 15.72
C TRP A 123 6.33 -10.50 16.27
N CYS A 124 7.35 -10.96 15.53
CA CYS A 124 8.75 -10.81 15.94
C CYS A 124 9.16 -9.34 16.12
N LEU A 125 8.79 -8.47 15.18
CA LEU A 125 9.07 -7.03 15.27
C LEU A 125 8.27 -6.38 16.41
N GLY A 126 7.07 -6.86 16.69
CA GLY A 126 6.23 -6.43 17.82
C GLY A 126 6.89 -6.67 19.17
N CYS A 127 7.67 -7.75 19.31
CA CYS A 127 8.47 -8.01 20.52
C CYS A 127 9.68 -7.07 20.69
N ILE A 128 10.01 -6.27 19.67
CA ILE A 128 11.11 -5.28 19.68
C ILE A 128 10.55 -3.86 19.80
N CYS A 129 9.38 -3.61 19.24
CA CYS A 129 8.69 -2.33 19.31
C CYS A 129 8.12 -2.06 20.71
N THR A 130 8.03 -0.79 21.10
CA THR A 130 7.41 -0.39 22.37
C THR A 130 6.11 0.35 22.12
N MET A 131 5.17 0.24 23.07
CA MET A 131 3.91 1.00 23.04
C MET A 131 4.16 2.51 22.89
N ALA A 132 5.16 3.06 23.59
CA ALA A 132 5.48 4.49 23.51
C ALA A 132 5.79 4.94 22.07
N ARG A 133 6.60 4.16 21.32
CA ARG A 133 6.93 4.48 19.92
C ARG A 133 5.69 4.54 19.03
N LEU A 134 4.77 3.58 19.20
CA LEU A 134 3.54 3.54 18.42
C LEU A 134 2.58 4.68 18.80
N ALA A 135 2.49 5.05 20.08
CA ALA A 135 1.60 6.10 20.57
C ALA A 135 1.95 7.51 20.06
N HIS A 136 3.19 7.74 19.63
CA HIS A 136 3.61 9.03 19.08
C HIS A 136 3.21 9.23 17.61
N LEU A 137 2.80 8.18 16.89
CA LEU A 137 2.42 8.29 15.48
C LEU A 137 1.12 9.10 15.29
N PRO A 138 1.12 10.17 14.46
CA PRO A 138 -0.04 11.02 14.19
C PRO A 138 -1.23 10.25 13.66
N GLN A 139 -1.02 9.30 12.75
CA GLN A 139 -2.10 8.51 12.15
C GLN A 139 -2.92 7.74 13.20
N TYR A 140 -2.28 7.25 14.27
CA TYR A 140 -3.01 6.64 15.37
C TYR A 140 -3.90 7.66 16.06
N LYS A 141 -3.38 8.84 16.40
CA LYS A 141 -4.15 9.93 17.03
C LYS A 141 -5.32 10.37 16.15
N GLU A 142 -5.08 10.57 14.86
CA GLU A 142 -6.10 11.00 13.89
C GLU A 142 -7.21 9.97 13.71
N LYS A 143 -6.86 8.70 13.49
CA LYS A 143 -7.85 7.63 13.25
C LYS A 143 -8.58 7.21 14.52
N SER A 144 -7.94 7.34 15.68
CA SER A 144 -8.54 7.00 16.98
C SER A 144 -9.48 8.07 17.52
N ALA A 145 -9.31 9.34 17.14
CA ALA A 145 -10.06 10.47 17.68
C ALA A 145 -11.59 10.32 17.57
N ASN A 146 -12.07 9.65 16.52
CA ASN A 146 -13.50 9.47 16.24
C ASN A 146 -14.04 8.09 16.66
N LEU A 147 -13.23 7.25 17.33
CA LEU A 147 -13.60 5.89 17.71
C LEU A 147 -13.84 5.79 19.21
N LYS A 148 -15.03 5.30 19.62
CA LYS A 148 -15.32 5.01 21.02
C LYS A 148 -14.49 3.85 21.55
N ASN A 149 -14.33 2.80 20.74
CA ASN A 149 -13.54 1.62 21.04
C ASN A 149 -12.48 1.47 19.95
N ILE A 150 -11.22 1.68 20.31
CA ILE A 150 -10.11 1.65 19.36
C ILE A 150 -9.62 0.21 19.22
N PRO A 151 -9.67 -0.40 18.02
CA PRO A 151 -9.14 -1.75 17.83
C PRO A 151 -7.63 -1.79 18.05
N LEU A 152 -7.13 -2.83 18.72
CA LEU A 152 -5.68 -3.02 18.92
C LEU A 152 -4.92 -3.05 17.58
N GLY A 153 -5.52 -3.66 16.54
CA GLY A 153 -4.97 -3.68 15.19
C GLY A 153 -4.64 -2.29 14.65
N LEU A 154 -5.47 -1.28 14.93
CA LEU A 154 -5.24 0.10 14.51
C LEU A 154 -4.00 0.73 15.18
N PHE A 155 -3.64 0.24 16.37
CA PHE A 155 -2.45 0.70 17.08
C PHE A 155 -1.19 -0.01 16.58
N VAL A 156 -1.28 -1.31 16.27
CA VAL A 156 -0.11 -2.14 15.93
C VAL A 156 0.18 -2.27 14.43
N TYR A 157 -0.73 -1.86 13.53
CA TYR A 157 -0.50 -1.99 12.09
C TYR A 157 0.80 -1.36 11.57
N PRO A 158 1.39 -0.29 12.17
CA PRO A 158 2.69 0.20 11.70
C PRO A 158 3.81 -0.85 11.84
N VAL A 159 3.70 -1.78 12.79
CA VAL A 159 4.62 -2.93 12.92
C VAL A 159 4.37 -3.96 11.81
N LEU A 160 3.10 -4.20 11.46
CA LEU A 160 2.75 -5.03 10.30
C LEU A 160 3.26 -4.42 9.00
N GLN A 161 3.15 -3.10 8.82
CA GLN A 161 3.72 -2.39 7.67
C GLN A 161 5.23 -2.55 7.59
N ALA A 162 5.94 -2.47 8.73
CA ALA A 162 7.37 -2.75 8.76
C ALA A 162 7.68 -4.20 8.37
N ALA A 163 6.88 -5.16 8.84
CA ALA A 163 7.02 -6.57 8.42
C ALA A 163 6.82 -6.74 6.91
N ASP A 164 5.81 -6.09 6.33
CA ASP A 164 5.53 -6.14 4.90
C ASP A 164 6.74 -5.72 4.05
N ILE A 165 7.41 -4.65 4.47
CA ILE A 165 8.59 -4.10 3.82
C ILE A 165 9.81 -5.00 4.04
N LEU A 166 10.07 -5.40 5.28
CA LEU A 166 11.31 -6.09 5.67
C LEU A 166 11.33 -7.57 5.26
N CYS A 167 10.18 -8.25 5.16
CA CYS A 167 10.03 -9.63 4.68
C CYS A 167 10.77 -9.87 3.35
N TYR A 168 10.79 -8.87 2.47
CA TYR A 168 11.40 -8.98 1.15
C TYR A 168 12.79 -8.38 1.03
N LYS A 169 13.36 -7.87 2.13
CA LYS A 169 14.59 -7.07 2.13
C LYS A 169 14.49 -5.87 1.20
N THR A 170 13.38 -5.14 1.31
CA THR A 170 13.10 -3.95 0.52
C THR A 170 14.08 -2.82 0.84
N THR A 171 14.62 -2.17 -0.19
CA THR A 171 15.52 -1.02 -0.04
C THR A 171 14.83 0.30 -0.33
N HIS A 172 13.73 0.30 -1.09
CA HIS A 172 13.01 1.50 -1.50
C HIS A 172 11.49 1.32 -1.34
N VAL A 173 10.80 2.35 -0.82
CA VAL A 173 9.35 2.31 -0.60
C VAL A 173 8.73 3.60 -1.17
N PRO A 174 7.91 3.51 -2.23
CA PRO A 174 7.14 4.65 -2.72
C PRO A 174 6.04 4.98 -1.71
N VAL A 175 6.08 6.20 -1.18
CA VAL A 175 5.12 6.66 -0.18
C VAL A 175 4.73 8.11 -0.41
N GLY A 176 3.47 8.43 -0.06
CA GLY A 176 3.04 9.81 0.12
C GLY A 176 3.65 10.44 1.37
N GLU A 177 3.62 11.77 1.43
CA GLU A 177 4.10 12.55 2.59
C GLU A 177 3.45 12.13 3.91
N ASP A 178 2.18 11.69 3.85
CA ASP A 178 1.40 11.23 5.00
C ASP A 178 1.93 9.94 5.62
N GLN A 179 2.76 9.18 4.90
CA GLN A 179 3.30 7.89 5.36
C GLN A 179 4.77 7.91 5.78
N VAL A 180 5.44 9.07 5.74
CA VAL A 180 6.88 9.18 6.03
C VAL A 180 7.22 8.69 7.44
N GLN A 181 6.38 8.99 8.44
CA GLN A 181 6.63 8.58 9.82
C GLN A 181 6.53 7.06 10.04
N GLN A 182 5.69 6.36 9.28
CA GLN A 182 5.60 4.89 9.31
C GLN A 182 6.87 4.28 8.73
N ILE A 183 7.44 4.87 7.68
CA ILE A 183 8.71 4.41 7.13
C ILE A 183 9.87 4.68 8.09
N GLN A 184 9.86 5.81 8.82
CA GLN A 184 10.82 6.05 9.90
C GLN A 184 10.75 4.96 10.98
N LEU A 185 9.56 4.57 11.42
CA LEU A 185 9.40 3.43 12.34
C LEU A 185 9.98 2.13 11.75
N CYS A 186 9.72 1.84 10.48
CA CYS A 186 10.28 0.67 9.79
C CYS A 186 11.82 0.68 9.80
N GLN A 187 12.44 1.84 9.51
CA GLN A 187 13.89 2.02 9.56
C GLN A 187 14.44 1.80 10.97
N GLU A 188 13.77 2.32 12.00
CA GLU A 188 14.16 2.11 13.39
C GLU A 188 14.10 0.64 13.79
N LEU A 189 13.00 -0.05 13.44
CA LEU A 189 12.84 -1.48 13.73
C LEU A 189 13.91 -2.32 13.03
N ALA A 190 14.24 -2.00 11.78
CA ALA A 190 15.34 -2.66 11.06
C ALA A 190 16.69 -2.43 11.76
N LYS A 191 17.00 -1.20 12.19
CA LYS A 191 18.23 -0.88 12.94
C LYS A 191 18.30 -1.63 14.27
N MET A 192 17.20 -1.67 15.02
CA MET A 192 17.13 -2.38 16.30
C MET A 192 17.33 -3.89 16.12
N PHE A 193 16.67 -4.47 15.11
CA PHE A 193 16.83 -5.89 14.79
C PHE A 193 18.30 -6.19 14.42
N ASN A 194 18.88 -5.39 13.51
CA ASN A 194 20.25 -5.58 13.05
C ASN A 194 21.28 -5.44 14.19
N SER A 195 21.07 -4.50 15.10
CA SER A 195 21.92 -4.31 16.27
C SER A 195 21.89 -5.51 17.21
N ARG A 196 20.72 -6.12 17.39
CA ARG A 196 20.52 -7.25 18.31
C ARG A 196 20.90 -8.61 17.74
N PHE A 197 20.69 -8.81 16.44
CA PHE A 197 20.76 -10.14 15.80
C PHE A 197 21.74 -10.20 14.61
N GLY A 198 22.43 -9.11 14.29
CA GLY A 198 23.34 -9.01 13.14
C GLY A 198 22.65 -8.48 11.87
N ASN A 199 23.45 -8.08 10.88
CA ASN A 199 23.00 -7.39 9.66
C ASN A 199 22.04 -8.26 8.81
N THR A 200 20.75 -8.17 9.09
CA THR A 200 19.69 -9.04 8.52
C THR A 200 18.86 -8.29 7.48
N PHE A 201 18.48 -7.05 7.80
CA PHE A 201 17.60 -6.23 6.98
C PHE A 201 18.32 -5.00 6.40
N PRO A 202 18.03 -4.60 5.15
CA PRO A 202 18.35 -3.26 4.69
C PRO A 202 17.57 -2.21 5.48
N ILE A 203 18.09 -0.97 5.47
CA ILE A 203 17.34 0.19 5.97
C ILE A 203 16.59 0.80 4.77
N PRO A 204 15.26 0.70 4.69
CA PRO A 204 14.50 1.14 3.52
C PRO A 204 14.49 2.67 3.38
N HIS A 205 14.64 3.18 2.16
CA HIS A 205 14.55 4.59 1.80
C HIS A 205 13.17 4.92 1.23
N THR A 206 12.66 6.12 1.54
CA THR A 206 11.43 6.63 0.94
C THR A 206 11.71 7.12 -0.48
N LEU A 207 10.94 6.64 -1.45
CA LEU A 207 10.83 7.28 -2.75
C LEU A 207 9.64 8.23 -2.68
N ILE A 208 9.92 9.52 -2.45
CA ILE A 208 8.87 10.53 -2.44
C ILE A 208 8.44 10.74 -3.89
N THR A 209 7.17 10.47 -4.16
CA THR A 209 6.59 10.66 -5.49
C THR A 209 6.43 12.16 -5.75
N SER A 210 7.46 12.79 -6.30
CA SER A 210 7.43 14.18 -6.76
C SER A 210 6.70 14.31 -8.10
N SER A 211 5.46 13.82 -8.16
CA SER A 211 4.59 14.14 -9.29
C SER A 211 3.85 15.44 -8.98
N GLU A 212 3.89 16.40 -9.90
CA GLU A 212 3.03 17.59 -9.89
C GLU A 212 1.54 17.22 -9.76
N TYR A 213 1.22 15.97 -10.11
CA TYR A 213 -0.11 15.35 -10.09
C TYR A 213 -0.45 14.62 -8.78
N GLY A 214 0.44 14.58 -7.78
CA GLY A 214 0.27 13.79 -6.55
C GLY A 214 -0.90 14.22 -5.65
N ARG A 215 -1.51 15.38 -5.96
CA ARG A 215 -2.60 15.97 -5.18
C ARG A 215 -3.79 16.40 -6.02
N ILE A 216 -4.31 15.49 -6.85
CA ILE A 216 -5.58 15.67 -7.55
C ILE A 216 -6.69 16.05 -6.54
N LYS A 217 -7.35 17.17 -6.83
CA LYS A 217 -8.40 17.76 -5.99
C LYS A 217 -9.77 17.18 -6.27
N SER A 218 -10.69 17.36 -5.32
CA SER A 218 -12.10 17.02 -5.53
C SER A 218 -12.72 17.92 -6.60
N LEU A 219 -13.56 17.35 -7.46
CA LEU A 219 -14.31 18.10 -8.48
C LEU A 219 -15.40 19.00 -7.88
N ARG A 220 -15.75 18.81 -6.60
CA ARG A 220 -16.78 19.57 -5.87
C ARG A 220 -16.20 20.56 -4.87
N ASP A 221 -15.01 20.26 -4.34
CA ASP A 221 -14.32 21.08 -3.36
C ASP A 221 -12.81 21.13 -3.71
N PRO A 222 -12.37 22.13 -4.49
CA PRO A 222 -10.99 22.22 -4.98
C PRO A 222 -9.95 22.37 -3.86
N LEU A 223 -10.36 22.73 -2.64
CA LEU A 223 -9.46 22.84 -1.49
C LEU A 223 -9.08 21.45 -0.96
N LYS A 224 -9.97 20.46 -1.11
CA LYS A 224 -9.78 19.10 -0.62
C LYS A 224 -9.16 18.18 -1.67
N LYS A 225 -8.36 17.21 -1.20
CA LYS A 225 -7.85 16.11 -2.03
C LYS A 225 -9.02 15.21 -2.43
N MET A 226 -9.00 14.67 -3.65
CA MET A 226 -9.92 13.62 -4.07
C MET A 226 -9.79 12.43 -3.12
N SER A 227 -10.92 11.99 -2.53
CA SER A 227 -10.95 10.94 -1.51
C SER A 227 -11.96 9.85 -1.84
N LYS A 228 -11.61 8.61 -1.50
CA LYS A 228 -12.51 7.45 -1.51
C LYS A 228 -13.66 7.58 -0.51
N SER A 229 -13.43 8.30 0.59
CA SER A 229 -14.39 8.45 1.69
C SER A 229 -15.34 9.63 1.53
N ASP A 230 -15.23 10.41 0.44
CA ASP A 230 -16.14 11.52 0.19
C ASP A 230 -17.56 10.98 -0.13
N PRO A 231 -18.61 11.42 0.59
CA PRO A 231 -19.97 10.94 0.36
C PRO A 231 -20.52 11.36 -1.00
N ASP A 232 -20.03 12.46 -1.61
CA ASP A 232 -20.46 12.85 -2.94
C ASP A 232 -19.65 12.10 -4.00
N GLU A 233 -20.28 11.17 -4.71
CA GLU A 233 -19.62 10.43 -5.80
C GLU A 233 -19.13 11.33 -6.93
N LYS A 234 -19.75 12.49 -7.13
CA LYS A 234 -19.37 13.47 -8.16
C LYS A 234 -18.12 14.28 -7.79
N SER A 235 -17.57 14.08 -6.59
CA SER A 235 -16.29 14.63 -6.15
C SER A 235 -15.09 13.94 -6.80
N ARG A 236 -15.29 12.72 -7.32
CA ARG A 236 -14.23 11.85 -7.80
C ARG A 236 -14.53 11.28 -9.18
N ILE A 237 -13.48 10.80 -9.83
CA ILE A 237 -13.55 10.04 -11.09
C ILE A 237 -12.98 8.66 -10.77
N CYS A 238 -13.81 7.63 -10.81
CA CYS A 238 -13.35 6.24 -10.67
C CYS A 238 -12.80 5.73 -12.00
N LEU A 239 -11.79 4.86 -11.96
CA LEU A 239 -11.21 4.27 -13.18
C LEU A 239 -12.19 3.37 -13.94
N THR A 240 -13.24 2.93 -13.26
CA THR A 240 -14.31 2.07 -13.79
C THR A 240 -15.56 2.85 -14.20
N ASP A 241 -15.55 4.19 -14.09
CA ASP A 241 -16.70 5.01 -14.50
C ASP A 241 -16.89 4.94 -16.02
N SER A 242 -18.14 4.97 -16.47
CA SER A 242 -18.42 5.03 -17.90
C SER A 242 -17.95 6.37 -18.50
N PRO A 243 -17.58 6.42 -19.79
CA PRO A 243 -17.17 7.66 -20.45
C PRO A 243 -18.18 8.81 -20.28
N ASP A 244 -19.48 8.50 -20.31
CA ASP A 244 -20.56 9.47 -20.11
C ASP A 244 -20.58 10.05 -18.69
N LEU A 245 -20.33 9.21 -17.69
CA LEU A 245 -20.27 9.65 -16.28
C LEU A 245 -19.04 10.52 -16.04
N ILE A 246 -17.88 10.13 -16.57
CA ILE A 246 -16.64 10.91 -16.52
C ILE A 246 -16.86 12.28 -17.14
N ALA A 247 -17.37 12.32 -18.38
CA ALA A 247 -17.63 13.57 -19.08
C ALA A 247 -18.62 14.48 -18.32
N ARG A 248 -19.67 13.89 -17.73
CA ARG A 248 -20.65 14.63 -16.92
C ARG A 248 -20.04 15.19 -15.64
N ASN A 249 -19.20 14.42 -14.95
CA ASN A 249 -18.56 14.86 -13.71
C ASN A 249 -17.56 15.99 -13.96
N ILE A 250 -16.76 15.89 -15.03
CA ILE A 250 -15.83 16.95 -15.46
C ILE A 250 -16.59 18.22 -15.84
N LYS A 251 -17.65 18.12 -16.67
CA LYS A 251 -18.47 19.27 -17.08
C LYS A 251 -19.08 20.05 -15.92
N LYS A 252 -19.34 19.38 -14.80
CA LYS A 252 -19.91 20.01 -13.61
C LYS A 252 -18.85 20.48 -12.63
N ALA A 253 -17.56 20.23 -12.87
CA ALA A 253 -16.51 20.52 -11.88
C ALA A 253 -16.54 22.00 -11.47
N VAL A 254 -16.25 22.28 -10.20
CA VAL A 254 -16.21 23.65 -9.69
C VAL A 254 -15.05 24.40 -10.32
N THR A 255 -15.35 25.55 -10.92
CA THR A 255 -14.39 26.52 -11.45
C THR A 255 -14.59 27.87 -10.74
N ASP A 256 -13.77 28.85 -11.09
CA ASP A 256 -14.02 30.24 -10.77
C ASP A 256 -14.91 30.92 -11.84
N LEU A 257 -15.05 32.25 -11.73
CA LEU A 257 -15.85 33.09 -12.65
C LEU A 257 -15.01 33.67 -13.81
N THR A 258 -13.74 33.27 -13.95
CA THR A 258 -12.89 33.70 -15.05
C THR A 258 -13.02 32.74 -16.22
N SER A 259 -13.12 33.30 -17.43
CA SER A 259 -13.21 32.48 -18.66
C SER A 259 -11.83 32.00 -19.14
N GLU A 260 -10.75 32.59 -18.64
CA GLU A 260 -9.39 32.20 -18.99
C GLU A 260 -9.03 30.87 -18.32
N VAL A 261 -8.38 29.99 -19.08
CA VAL A 261 -7.83 28.73 -18.56
C VAL A 261 -6.40 29.00 -18.12
N CYS A 262 -6.22 29.31 -16.84
CA CYS A 262 -4.90 29.55 -16.26
C CYS A 262 -4.27 28.25 -15.76
N ASN A 263 -3.05 27.95 -16.23
CA ASN A 263 -2.22 26.87 -15.68
C ASN A 263 -1.38 27.44 -14.54
N ASN A 264 -1.96 27.61 -13.35
CA ASN A 264 -1.18 27.88 -12.15
C ASN A 264 -0.65 26.55 -11.61
N VAL A 265 0.56 26.17 -12.06
CA VAL A 265 1.34 25.07 -11.49
C VAL A 265 1.97 25.54 -10.17
#